data_AF-A0A845GRJ0-F1
#
_entry.id   AF-A0A845GRJ0-F1
#
_cell.length_a   1.000
_cell.length_b   1.000
_cell.length_c   1.000
_cell.angle_alpha   90.00
_cell.angle_beta   90.00
_cell.angle_gamma   90.00
#
_symmetry.space_group_name_H-M   'P 1'
#
loop_
_entity.id
_entity.type
_entity.pdbx_description
1 polymer ?
#
loop_
_entity_poly.entity_id
_entity_poly.type
_entity_poly.pdbx_seq_one_letter_code
_entity_poly.pdbx_strand_id
1 'polypeptide(L)'
;MQSYLNVFFDENCYQKDFPCQLGAAAYVYALNKKRRSISISSFFKSISLAINQRRILFCYFNGEIDCLHIWAYLNCDAEDKVLISHFASFDISDWSSGHNLWLVDSVSVSGENIMRNRPVLRHVIRRKVLIKRLKGRNALVVAASKKNEAAAYIRKYVGDELRLQDNSNFLKIGNICILLAQCERYRFLKMEYIEKKIFSFIFDNRNIIFYNEDGMVVGCVFWSEKNFLGEFVEMEIEEIIAPFGNLIYMWKHLREFVGDKYKKITYVRYKKNNVDYRFERILK
;
A
#
# COMPACT_ATOMS: atom_id res chain seq x y z
N MET A 1 -9.73 26.44 20.12
CA MET A 1 -10.77 25.58 19.50
C MET A 1 -10.14 24.20 19.27
N GLN A 2 -10.32 23.29 20.22
CA GLN A 2 -9.82 21.90 20.14
C GLN A 2 -10.91 21.07 19.47
N SER A 3 -10.75 20.74 18.20
CA SER A 3 -11.60 19.73 17.55
C SER A 3 -11.24 18.36 18.13
N TYR A 4 -12.16 17.80 18.89
CA TYR A 4 -12.05 16.46 19.45
C TYR A 4 -12.02 15.44 18.30
N LEU A 5 -10.99 14.60 18.28
CA LEU A 5 -10.97 13.37 17.48
C LEU A 5 -12.12 12.48 17.98
N ASN A 6 -13.20 12.40 17.23
CA ASN A 6 -14.23 11.39 17.45
C ASN A 6 -13.68 10.06 16.88
N VAL A 7 -13.48 9.07 17.75
CA VAL A 7 -13.03 7.71 17.42
C VAL A 7 -14.20 6.77 17.72
N PHE A 8 -14.56 5.87 16.79
CA PHE A 8 -15.76 5.03 16.84
C PHE A 8 -15.41 3.55 16.78
N PHE A 9 -16.12 2.70 17.53
CA PHE A 9 -15.74 1.30 17.82
C PHE A 9 -16.68 0.23 17.19
N ASP A 10 -16.10 -0.87 16.68
CA ASP A 10 -16.69 -2.16 16.27
C ASP A 10 -15.62 -3.27 16.05
N GLU A 11 -15.38 -4.12 17.07
CA GLU A 11 -14.34 -5.19 17.15
C GLU A 11 -14.36 -6.24 15.99
N ASN A 12 -15.37 -6.21 15.12
CA ASN A 12 -15.52 -7.14 13.99
C ASN A 12 -14.84 -6.67 12.69
N CYS A 13 -14.26 -5.46 12.64
CA CYS A 13 -13.68 -4.89 11.42
C CYS A 13 -12.25 -5.37 11.09
N TYR A 14 -11.49 -5.91 12.05
CA TYR A 14 -10.07 -6.24 11.86
C TYR A 14 -9.79 -7.45 10.96
N GLN A 15 -10.74 -8.36 10.80
CA GLN A 15 -10.52 -9.62 10.06
C GLN A 15 -10.77 -9.51 8.55
N LYS A 16 -11.37 -8.44 8.04
CA LYS A 16 -12.04 -8.52 6.73
C LYS A 16 -11.41 -7.77 5.55
N ASP A 17 -10.28 -7.06 5.68
CA ASP A 17 -9.72 -6.46 4.47
C ASP A 17 -8.20 -6.21 4.49
N PHE A 18 -7.42 -7.30 4.50
CA PHE A 18 -5.96 -7.24 4.27
C PHE A 18 -5.61 -6.40 3.03
N PRO A 19 -6.27 -6.58 1.86
CA PRO A 19 -6.06 -5.70 0.72
C PRO A 19 -6.32 -4.23 1.03
N CYS A 20 -7.42 -3.88 1.69
CA CYS A 20 -7.70 -2.47 1.99
C CYS A 20 -6.63 -1.83 2.89
N GLN A 21 -6.18 -2.52 3.94
CA GLN A 21 -5.07 -2.02 4.76
C GLN A 21 -3.78 -1.87 3.94
N LEU A 22 -3.49 -2.82 3.05
CA LEU A 22 -2.35 -2.73 2.15
C LEU A 22 -2.47 -1.54 1.19
N GLY A 23 -3.67 -1.26 0.68
CA GLY A 23 -3.94 -0.13 -0.19
C GLY A 23 -3.84 1.21 0.52
N ALA A 24 -4.34 1.31 1.74
CA ALA A 24 -4.19 2.47 2.62
C ALA A 24 -2.71 2.75 2.92
N ALA A 25 -1.93 1.71 3.20
CA ALA A 25 -0.48 1.84 3.37
C ALA A 25 0.23 2.26 2.07
N ALA A 26 -0.17 1.69 0.93
CA ALA A 26 0.40 2.03 -0.36
C ALA A 26 0.14 3.50 -0.71
N TYR A 27 -1.05 4.01 -0.40
CA TYR A 27 -1.41 5.41 -0.53
C TYR A 27 -0.45 6.32 0.24
N VAL A 28 -0.26 6.07 1.53
CA VAL A 28 0.64 6.88 2.38
C VAL A 28 2.09 6.80 1.89
N TYR A 29 2.58 5.62 1.49
CA TYR A 29 3.94 5.44 0.98
C TYR A 29 4.16 6.15 -0.36
N ALA A 30 3.20 6.06 -1.27
CA ALA A 30 3.30 6.62 -2.61
C ALA A 30 3.30 8.15 -2.59
N LEU A 31 2.50 8.77 -1.70
CA LEU A 31 2.45 10.23 -1.55
C LEU A 31 3.61 10.80 -0.70
N ASN A 32 4.26 9.98 0.13
CA ASN A 32 5.40 10.45 0.91
C ASN A 32 6.68 10.55 0.07
N LYS A 33 7.24 11.77 -0.05
CA LYS A 33 8.44 12.05 -0.86
C LYS A 33 9.66 11.16 -0.56
N LYS A 34 9.87 10.75 0.69
CA LYS A 34 11.02 9.91 1.08
C LYS A 34 10.74 8.43 0.80
N ARG A 35 9.52 7.96 1.11
CA ARG A 35 9.14 6.54 1.05
C ARG A 35 8.68 6.08 -0.32
N ARG A 36 8.28 6.98 -1.21
CA ARG A 36 7.89 6.64 -2.59
C ARG A 36 9.01 6.02 -3.44
N SER A 37 10.25 6.09 -2.95
CA SER A 37 11.44 5.50 -3.58
C SER A 37 11.65 4.01 -3.28
N ILE A 38 10.92 3.44 -2.31
CA ILE A 38 10.98 2.02 -1.96
C ILE A 38 10.36 1.19 -3.09
N SER A 39 10.90 0.00 -3.35
CA SER A 39 10.33 -0.92 -4.34
C SER A 39 9.03 -1.55 -3.85
N ILE A 40 8.14 -1.88 -4.78
CA ILE A 40 6.84 -2.52 -4.48
C ILE A 40 7.04 -3.83 -3.72
N SER A 41 8.02 -4.66 -4.09
CA SER A 41 8.34 -5.90 -3.37
C SER A 41 8.74 -5.65 -1.92
N SER A 42 9.63 -4.68 -1.67
CA SER A 42 10.07 -4.35 -0.31
C SER A 42 8.93 -3.78 0.52
N PHE A 43 8.09 -2.91 -0.06
CA PHE A 43 6.87 -2.41 0.55
C PHE A 43 5.92 -3.56 0.91
N PHE A 44 5.63 -4.44 -0.04
CA PHE A 44 4.72 -5.56 0.16
C PHE A 44 5.21 -6.47 1.28
N LYS A 45 6.50 -6.83 1.29
CA LYS A 45 7.10 -7.70 2.32
C LYS A 45 6.97 -7.09 3.73
N SER A 46 7.27 -5.80 3.91
CA SER A 46 7.23 -5.18 5.24
C SER A 46 5.80 -4.92 5.72
N ILE A 47 4.93 -4.42 4.85
CA ILE A 47 3.57 -4.04 5.22
C ILE A 47 2.65 -5.26 5.39
N SER A 48 2.74 -6.26 4.52
CA SER A 48 1.95 -7.50 4.68
C SER A 48 2.24 -8.16 6.02
N LEU A 49 3.51 -8.18 6.44
CA LEU A 49 3.92 -8.69 7.73
C LEU A 49 3.36 -7.87 8.90
N ALA A 50 3.40 -6.53 8.80
CA ALA A 50 2.80 -5.65 9.79
C ALA A 50 1.29 -5.87 9.92
N ILE A 51 0.57 -5.98 8.80
CA ILE A 51 -0.89 -6.23 8.79
C ILE A 51 -1.19 -7.59 9.41
N ASN A 52 -0.52 -8.65 8.96
CA ASN A 52 -0.76 -10.01 9.43
C ASN A 52 -0.50 -10.17 10.93
N GLN A 53 0.47 -9.45 11.48
CA GLN A 53 0.75 -9.45 12.92
C GLN A 53 -0.07 -8.42 13.71
N ARG A 54 -0.96 -7.65 13.05
CA ARG A 54 -1.74 -6.55 13.65
C ARG A 54 -0.85 -5.49 14.31
N ARG A 55 0.24 -5.14 13.63
CA ARG A 55 1.27 -4.19 14.08
C ARG A 55 1.37 -3.01 13.14
N ILE A 56 0.20 -2.51 12.81
CA ILE A 56 -0.01 -1.41 11.90
C ILE A 56 -1.05 -0.49 12.51
N LEU A 57 -0.82 0.80 12.42
CA LEU A 57 -1.73 1.83 12.87
C LEU A 57 -1.82 2.90 11.79
N PHE A 58 -3.02 3.13 11.30
CA PHE A 58 -3.34 4.24 10.44
C PHE A 58 -3.89 5.39 11.28
N CYS A 59 -3.50 6.61 10.95
CA CYS A 59 -4.05 7.79 11.60
C CYS A 59 -4.47 8.83 10.59
N TYR A 60 -5.56 9.51 10.95
CA TYR A 60 -6.36 10.31 10.03
C TYR A 60 -6.30 11.77 10.44
N PHE A 61 -6.41 12.63 9.46
CA PHE A 61 -6.48 14.06 9.62
C PHE A 61 -7.58 14.58 8.70
N ASN A 62 -8.56 15.27 9.27
CA ASN A 62 -9.75 15.75 8.54
C ASN A 62 -10.49 14.63 7.77
N GLY A 63 -10.59 13.44 8.36
CA GLY A 63 -11.27 12.29 7.74
C GLY A 63 -10.43 11.53 6.71
N GLU A 64 -9.27 12.04 6.30
CA GLU A 64 -8.38 11.38 5.36
C GLU A 64 -7.23 10.68 6.06
N ILE A 65 -6.77 9.56 5.51
CA ILE A 65 -5.56 8.89 5.98
C ILE A 65 -4.33 9.79 5.73
N ASP A 66 -3.61 10.10 6.81
CA ASP A 66 -2.43 10.97 6.72
C ASP A 66 -1.18 10.28 7.24
N CYS A 67 -1.30 9.36 8.20
CA CYS A 67 -0.16 8.66 8.78
C CYS A 67 -0.32 7.16 8.89
N LEU A 68 0.83 6.50 8.89
CA LEU A 68 0.99 5.07 9.06
C LEU A 68 2.18 4.83 10.00
N HIS A 69 1.95 4.00 11.01
CA HIS A 69 2.97 3.48 11.92
C HIS A 69 3.00 1.97 11.88
N ILE A 70 4.19 1.39 11.80
CA ILE A 70 4.39 -0.05 11.95
C ILE A 70 5.45 -0.32 13.02
N TRP A 71 5.25 -1.38 13.80
CA TRP A 71 6.14 -1.72 14.91
C TRP A 71 6.41 -3.21 15.03
N ALA A 72 7.43 -3.54 15.81
CA ALA A 72 7.83 -4.91 16.13
C ALA A 72 8.17 -5.03 17.63
N TYR A 73 8.10 -6.25 18.15
CA TYR A 73 8.50 -6.62 19.50
C TYR A 73 9.69 -7.58 19.43
N LEU A 74 10.88 -7.06 19.70
CA LEU A 74 12.14 -7.74 19.48
C LEU A 74 12.71 -8.28 20.80
N ASN A 75 13.43 -9.40 20.72
CA ASN A 75 14.42 -9.81 21.71
C ASN A 75 15.78 -9.17 21.40
N CYS A 76 16.76 -9.32 22.29
CA CYS A 76 18.08 -8.70 22.13
C CYS A 76 18.77 -9.10 20.82
N ASP A 77 18.72 -10.38 20.43
CA ASP A 77 19.35 -10.87 19.20
C ASP A 77 18.74 -10.22 17.94
N ALA A 78 17.42 -10.09 17.90
CA ALA A 78 16.73 -9.42 16.81
C ALA A 78 17.02 -7.90 16.80
N GLU A 79 17.16 -7.25 17.96
CA GLU A 79 17.61 -5.86 18.02
C GLU A 79 18.99 -5.67 17.40
N ASP A 80 19.94 -6.55 17.73
CA ASP A 80 21.31 -6.48 17.21
C ASP A 80 21.32 -6.66 15.69
N LYS A 81 20.49 -7.58 15.15
CA LYS A 81 20.27 -7.70 13.72
C LYS A 81 19.74 -6.39 13.11
N VAL A 82 18.77 -5.70 13.72
CA VAL A 82 18.26 -4.40 13.22
C VAL A 82 19.39 -3.39 13.13
N LEU A 83 20.19 -3.28 14.19
CA LEU A 83 21.25 -2.28 14.29
C LEU A 83 22.34 -2.48 13.23
N ILE A 84 22.61 -3.73 12.86
CA ILE A 84 23.60 -4.10 11.84
C ILE A 84 23.01 -3.97 10.42
N SER A 85 21.90 -4.65 10.14
CA SER A 85 21.40 -4.86 8.76
C SER A 85 20.18 -4.00 8.39
N HIS A 86 19.72 -3.11 9.28
CA HIS A 86 18.65 -2.14 9.01
C HIS A 86 17.36 -2.80 8.47
N PHE A 87 16.81 -3.76 9.23
CA PHE A 87 15.60 -4.54 8.89
C PHE A 87 15.63 -5.31 7.56
N ALA A 88 16.72 -5.26 6.77
CA ALA A 88 16.79 -5.93 5.47
C ALA A 88 16.77 -7.47 5.59
N SER A 89 17.32 -7.99 6.68
CA SER A 89 17.41 -9.43 6.99
C SER A 89 16.42 -9.87 8.06
N PHE A 90 15.32 -9.14 8.26
CA PHE A 90 14.33 -9.49 9.28
C PHE A 90 13.44 -10.63 8.80
N ASP A 91 13.45 -11.71 9.58
CA ASP A 91 12.51 -12.81 9.40
C ASP A 91 11.17 -12.51 10.06
N ILE A 92 10.13 -13.22 9.63
CA ILE A 92 8.77 -13.10 10.18
C ILE A 92 8.77 -13.34 11.70
N SER A 93 9.57 -14.29 12.18
CA SER A 93 9.73 -14.62 13.59
C SER A 93 10.41 -13.52 14.40
N ASP A 94 11.32 -12.75 13.79
CA ASP A 94 12.05 -11.68 14.48
C ASP A 94 11.10 -10.55 14.88
N TRP A 95 10.01 -10.33 14.12
CA TRP A 95 9.08 -9.26 14.44
C TRP A 95 8.50 -9.44 15.83
N SER A 96 8.18 -10.67 16.25
CA SER A 96 7.50 -10.99 17.52
C SER A 96 8.39 -11.74 18.52
N SER A 97 9.71 -11.63 18.39
CA SER A 97 10.65 -12.46 19.14
C SER A 97 10.81 -12.10 20.62
N GLY A 98 10.34 -10.93 21.07
CA GLY A 98 10.54 -10.50 22.46
C GLY A 98 9.57 -9.44 22.97
N HIS A 99 10.06 -8.57 23.85
CA HIS A 99 9.24 -7.57 24.57
C HIS A 99 9.67 -6.12 24.29
N ASN A 100 10.75 -5.93 23.54
CA ASN A 100 11.23 -4.60 23.24
C ASN A 100 10.49 -4.06 22.02
N LEU A 101 9.68 -3.03 22.24
CA LEU A 101 8.94 -2.36 21.18
C LEU A 101 9.88 -1.48 20.34
N TRP A 102 9.90 -1.74 19.04
CA TRP A 102 10.60 -0.96 18.02
C TRP A 102 9.62 -0.38 17.03
N LEU A 103 9.73 0.92 16.77
CA LEU A 103 9.04 1.55 15.66
C LEU A 103 9.82 1.26 14.38
N VAL A 104 9.26 0.41 13.52
CA VAL A 104 9.92 -0.07 12.29
C VAL A 104 9.86 1.00 11.20
N ASP A 105 8.70 1.62 11.01
CA ASP A 105 8.52 2.75 10.11
C ASP A 105 7.38 3.66 10.60
N SER A 106 7.48 4.92 10.20
CA SER A 106 6.54 5.98 10.53
C SER A 106 6.47 6.93 9.35
N VAL A 107 5.38 6.88 8.61
CA VAL A 107 5.20 7.59 7.35
C VAL A 107 4.02 8.54 7.47
N SER A 108 4.17 9.76 6.96
CA SER A 108 3.09 10.74 6.86
C SER A 108 3.06 11.39 5.49
N VAL A 109 1.86 11.63 4.97
CA VAL A 109 1.62 12.39 3.73
C VAL A 109 1.94 13.87 3.95
N SER A 110 1.45 14.47 5.05
CA SER A 110 1.65 15.89 5.38
C SER A 110 3.06 16.25 5.90
N GLY A 111 3.92 15.26 6.14
CA GLY A 111 5.34 15.43 6.42
C GLY A 111 5.73 15.34 7.91
N GLU A 112 7.04 15.25 8.17
CA GLU A 112 7.57 14.90 9.51
C GLU A 112 7.28 15.93 10.60
N ASN A 113 7.02 17.20 10.25
CA ASN A 113 6.81 18.27 11.23
C ASN A 113 5.45 18.17 11.94
N ILE A 114 4.41 17.70 11.24
CA ILE A 114 3.07 17.55 11.83
C ILE A 114 3.04 16.33 12.78
N MET A 115 3.78 15.27 12.44
CA MET A 115 3.93 14.08 13.27
C MET A 115 4.50 14.38 14.68
N ARG A 116 5.47 15.29 14.82
CA ARG A 116 6.08 15.64 16.13
C ARG A 116 5.08 16.28 17.11
N ASN A 117 4.02 16.89 16.60
CA ASN A 117 3.03 17.60 17.40
C ASN A 117 1.78 16.77 17.71
N ARG A 118 1.67 15.53 17.21
CA ARG A 118 0.52 14.67 17.49
C ARG A 118 0.71 13.89 18.81
N PRO A 119 -0.29 13.92 19.73
CA PRO A 119 -0.20 13.27 21.03
C PRO A 119 0.05 11.75 20.93
N VAL A 120 -0.53 11.09 19.92
CA VAL A 120 -0.33 9.65 19.62
C VAL A 120 1.15 9.29 19.52
N LEU A 121 1.93 10.12 18.83
CA LEU A 121 3.35 9.90 18.63
C LEU A 121 4.20 10.27 19.84
N ARG A 122 3.77 11.24 20.66
CA ARG A 122 4.45 11.52 21.93
C ARG A 122 4.39 10.35 22.91
N HIS A 123 3.42 9.44 22.77
CA HIS A 123 3.33 8.23 23.58
C HIS A 123 4.02 7.03 22.92
N VAL A 124 3.89 6.83 21.60
CA VAL A 124 4.53 5.69 20.88
C VAL A 124 6.03 5.91 20.64
N ILE A 125 6.46 7.12 20.26
CA ILE A 125 7.88 7.53 20.06
C ILE A 125 8.58 7.81 21.40
N ARG A 126 8.24 7.04 22.45
CA ARG A 126 9.01 7.01 23.70
C ARG A 126 9.88 5.75 23.81
N ARG A 127 10.14 5.05 22.70
CA ARG A 127 11.03 3.88 22.64
C ARG A 127 11.89 3.91 21.37
N LYS A 128 12.97 3.11 21.35
CA LYS A 128 14.10 3.16 20.40
C LYS A 128 13.62 3.38 18.96
N VAL A 129 13.96 4.53 18.38
CA VAL A 129 13.84 4.80 16.94
C VAL A 129 15.24 4.90 16.36
N LEU A 130 15.50 4.16 15.28
CA LEU A 130 16.72 4.29 14.52
C LEU A 130 16.57 5.45 13.51
N ILE A 131 17.21 6.59 13.78
CA ILE A 131 17.24 7.73 12.86
C ILE A 131 18.57 7.70 12.09
N LYS A 132 18.51 7.39 10.79
CA LYS A 132 19.69 7.45 9.91
C LYS A 132 19.94 8.91 9.50
N ARG A 133 21.07 9.49 9.91
CA ARG A 133 21.55 10.76 9.33
C ARG A 133 22.14 10.47 7.95
N LEU A 134 21.45 10.91 6.89
CA LEU A 134 22.00 10.97 5.53
C LEU A 134 23.03 12.11 5.45
N LYS A 135 24.21 11.94 6.05
CA LYS A 135 25.47 12.68 5.79
C LYS A 135 26.65 12.32 6.72
N GLY A 136 26.61 11.19 7.43
CA GLY A 136 27.73 10.69 8.22
C GLY A 136 27.36 9.38 8.90
N ARG A 137 28.32 8.45 9.03
CA ARG A 137 28.16 7.00 9.27
C ARG A 137 27.57 6.58 10.63
N ASN A 138 26.76 7.42 11.29
CA ASN A 138 26.18 7.13 12.60
C ASN A 138 24.65 7.11 12.54
N ALA A 139 24.05 5.98 12.92
CA ALA A 139 22.63 5.90 13.21
C ALA A 139 22.40 6.35 14.65
N LEU A 140 21.48 7.30 14.86
CA LEU A 140 21.12 7.75 16.21
C LEU A 140 19.99 6.87 16.72
N VAL A 141 20.24 6.12 17.79
CA VAL A 141 19.17 5.47 18.56
C VAL A 141 18.64 6.48 19.56
N VAL A 142 17.44 7.01 19.31
CA VAL A 142 16.77 7.88 20.29
C VAL A 142 16.05 6.99 21.29
N ALA A 143 16.62 6.83 22.48
CA ALA A 143 15.96 6.20 23.62
C ALA A 143 15.30 7.29 24.47
N ALA A 144 13.97 7.30 24.53
CA ALA A 144 13.23 8.17 25.43
C ALA A 144 12.69 7.35 26.62
N SER A 145 12.64 7.96 27.80
CA SER A 145 12.33 7.31 29.07
C SER A 145 10.84 7.38 29.39
N LYS A 146 10.16 6.23 29.38
CA LYS A 146 9.00 5.82 30.24
C LYS A 146 8.33 4.57 29.63
N LYS A 147 8.72 3.40 30.13
CA LYS A 147 8.43 2.07 29.55
C LYS A 147 6.92 1.71 29.55
N ASN A 148 6.12 2.21 30.50
CA ASN A 148 4.78 1.65 30.75
C ASN A 148 3.60 2.41 30.09
N GLU A 149 3.73 3.72 29.85
CA GLU A 149 2.63 4.54 29.29
C GLU A 149 2.38 4.29 27.80
N ALA A 150 3.43 4.06 27.01
CA ALA A 150 3.34 3.83 25.56
C ALA A 150 2.64 2.50 25.22
N ALA A 151 2.98 1.43 25.93
CA ALA A 151 2.39 0.12 25.73
C ALA A 151 0.96 0.04 26.29
N ALA A 152 0.65 0.81 27.34
CA ALA A 152 -0.72 1.00 27.81
C ALA A 152 -1.54 1.84 26.82
N TYR A 153 -0.95 2.87 26.22
CA TYR A 153 -1.60 3.71 25.19
C TYR A 153 -1.81 2.93 23.89
N ILE A 154 -0.81 2.20 23.38
CA ILE A 154 -1.00 1.30 22.22
C ILE A 154 -2.11 0.30 22.54
N ARG A 155 -2.08 -0.37 23.69
CA ARG A 155 -3.18 -1.27 24.08
C ARG A 155 -4.53 -0.57 24.24
N LYS A 156 -4.54 0.71 24.62
CA LYS A 156 -5.74 1.53 24.84
C LYS A 156 -6.31 2.16 23.56
N TYR A 157 -5.51 2.37 22.51
CA TYR A 157 -5.90 3.14 21.32
C TYR A 157 -5.64 2.41 19.99
N VAL A 158 -4.80 1.37 19.95
CA VAL A 158 -4.68 0.46 18.79
C VAL A 158 -5.85 -0.53 18.75
N GLY A 159 -6.61 -0.63 19.84
CA GLY A 159 -7.92 -1.30 19.87
C GLY A 159 -9.11 -0.42 19.51
N ASP A 160 -8.91 0.88 19.22
CA ASP A 160 -10.01 1.83 19.03
C ASP A 160 -10.14 2.13 17.52
N GLU A 161 -11.24 1.67 16.91
CA GLU A 161 -11.36 1.63 15.46
C GLU A 161 -11.40 2.98 14.75
N LEU A 162 -10.78 2.97 13.58
CA LEU A 162 -11.06 3.91 12.51
C LEU A 162 -11.66 3.10 11.37
N ARG A 163 -12.98 3.23 11.19
CA ARG A 163 -13.65 2.78 9.97
C ARG A 163 -13.06 3.57 8.82
N LEU A 164 -12.31 2.91 7.94
CA LEU A 164 -12.03 3.45 6.62
C LEU A 164 -13.41 3.54 5.90
N GLN A 165 -14.04 4.72 5.93
CA GLN A 165 -15.30 4.96 5.22
C GLN A 165 -14.98 5.11 3.72
N ASP A 166 -15.75 4.43 2.87
CA ASP A 166 -15.57 4.28 1.41
C ASP A 166 -14.26 3.60 0.94
N ASN A 167 -14.17 2.31 1.27
CA ASN A 167 -13.00 1.44 1.06
C ASN A 167 -12.74 0.93 -0.35
N SER A 168 -13.60 1.19 -1.32
CA SER A 168 -13.48 0.54 -2.63
C SER A 168 -12.14 0.87 -3.32
N ASN A 169 -11.64 2.09 -3.16
CA ASN A 169 -10.39 2.50 -3.79
C ASN A 169 -9.16 1.91 -3.08
N PHE A 170 -9.13 1.89 -1.74
CA PHE A 170 -8.04 1.24 -1.02
C PHE A 170 -8.03 -0.27 -1.24
N LEU A 171 -9.18 -0.93 -1.26
CA LEU A 171 -9.30 -2.33 -1.65
C LEU A 171 -8.72 -2.57 -3.05
N LYS A 172 -9.09 -1.74 -4.04
CA LYS A 172 -8.53 -1.80 -5.41
C LYS A 172 -7.00 -1.60 -5.40
N ILE A 173 -6.49 -0.57 -4.74
CA ILE A 173 -5.05 -0.28 -4.64
C ILE A 173 -4.31 -1.47 -4.02
N GLY A 174 -4.84 -2.03 -2.93
CA GLY A 174 -4.27 -3.17 -2.24
C GLY A 174 -4.19 -4.42 -3.12
N ASN A 175 -5.28 -4.75 -3.79
CA ASN A 175 -5.34 -5.85 -4.75
C ASN A 175 -4.33 -5.66 -5.90
N ILE A 176 -4.19 -4.45 -6.40
CA ILE A 176 -3.18 -4.13 -7.42
C ILE A 176 -1.76 -4.25 -6.86
N CYS A 177 -1.51 -3.86 -5.60
CA CYS A 177 -0.21 -4.06 -4.96
C CYS A 177 0.16 -5.54 -4.84
N ILE A 178 -0.81 -6.41 -4.49
CA ILE A 178 -0.62 -7.87 -4.49
C ILE A 178 -0.18 -8.33 -5.88
N LEU A 179 -0.91 -7.95 -6.93
CA LEU A 179 -0.58 -8.33 -8.32
C LEU A 179 0.80 -7.84 -8.77
N LEU A 180 1.13 -6.57 -8.50
CA LEU A 180 2.41 -5.95 -8.86
C LEU A 180 3.58 -6.64 -8.15
N ALA A 181 3.41 -7.02 -6.89
CA ALA A 181 4.44 -7.72 -6.10
C ALA A 181 4.73 -9.14 -6.62
N GLN A 182 3.70 -9.82 -7.15
CA GLN A 182 3.83 -11.16 -7.73
C GLN A 182 4.37 -11.16 -9.17
N CYS A 183 4.31 -10.02 -9.86
CA CYS A 183 4.76 -9.94 -11.25
C CYS A 183 6.23 -9.50 -11.34
N GLU A 184 7.07 -10.33 -11.96
CA GLU A 184 8.52 -10.11 -12.06
C GLU A 184 8.90 -8.75 -12.65
N ARG A 185 8.13 -8.28 -13.63
CA ARG A 185 8.34 -6.97 -14.28
C ARG A 185 8.11 -5.79 -13.33
N TYR A 186 7.11 -5.88 -12.44
CA TYR A 186 6.66 -4.73 -11.66
C TYR A 186 7.20 -4.72 -10.22
N ARG A 187 7.57 -5.88 -9.66
CA ARG A 187 7.98 -6.00 -8.24
C ARG A 187 9.16 -5.11 -7.85
N PHE A 188 10.00 -4.72 -8.80
CA PHE A 188 11.16 -3.84 -8.58
C PHE A 188 10.87 -2.36 -8.87
N LEU A 189 9.71 -2.02 -9.42
CA LEU A 189 9.29 -0.63 -9.58
C LEU A 189 9.10 0.02 -8.21
N LYS A 190 9.24 1.34 -8.18
CA LYS A 190 9.11 2.14 -6.96
C LYS A 190 7.64 2.44 -6.67
N MET A 191 7.30 2.71 -5.41
CA MET A 191 5.95 3.11 -5.00
C MET A 191 5.44 4.37 -5.74
N GLU A 192 6.34 5.24 -6.21
CA GLU A 192 6.01 6.34 -7.12
C GLU A 192 5.29 5.90 -8.41
N TYR A 193 5.49 4.67 -8.88
CA TYR A 193 4.72 4.10 -10.00
C TYR A 193 3.23 4.01 -9.66
N ILE A 194 2.88 3.64 -8.43
CA ILE A 194 1.48 3.56 -7.99
C ILE A 194 0.84 4.95 -8.00
N GLU A 195 1.52 5.96 -7.46
CA GLU A 195 1.07 7.36 -7.49
C GLU A 195 0.82 7.83 -8.93
N LYS A 196 1.82 7.67 -9.80
CA LYS A 196 1.80 8.26 -11.15
C LYS A 196 0.93 7.52 -12.16
N LYS A 197 0.80 6.21 -12.00
CA LYS A 197 0.11 5.36 -12.99
C LYS A 197 -1.18 4.79 -12.47
N ILE A 198 -1.21 4.27 -11.25
CA ILE A 198 -2.34 3.46 -10.79
C ILE A 198 -3.48 4.34 -10.23
N PHE A 199 -3.16 5.40 -9.49
CA PHE A 199 -4.18 6.23 -8.84
C PHE A 199 -5.18 6.83 -9.83
N SER A 200 -4.72 7.43 -10.92
CA SER A 200 -5.62 8.03 -11.91
C SER A 200 -6.64 7.01 -12.44
N PHE A 201 -6.22 5.81 -12.82
CA PHE A 201 -7.17 4.79 -13.29
C PHE A 201 -8.14 4.30 -12.21
N ILE A 202 -7.70 4.24 -10.96
CA ILE A 202 -8.58 3.83 -9.85
C ILE A 202 -9.64 4.89 -9.59
N PHE A 203 -9.23 6.14 -9.40
CA PHE A 203 -10.13 7.24 -9.08
C PHE A 203 -11.06 7.60 -10.25
N ASP A 204 -10.61 7.42 -11.49
CA ASP A 204 -11.44 7.61 -12.68
C ASP A 204 -12.32 6.38 -13.01
N ASN A 205 -12.27 5.31 -12.22
CA ASN A 205 -12.94 4.03 -12.49
C ASN A 205 -12.59 3.42 -13.87
N ARG A 206 -11.39 3.68 -14.38
CA ARG A 206 -10.85 3.13 -15.63
C ARG A 206 -9.98 1.89 -15.39
N ASN A 207 -10.50 0.99 -14.55
CA ASN A 207 -9.85 -0.27 -14.19
C ASN A 207 -10.88 -1.38 -13.98
N ILE A 208 -10.45 -2.62 -14.23
CA ILE A 208 -11.18 -3.84 -13.89
C ILE A 208 -10.21 -4.74 -13.13
N ILE A 209 -10.65 -5.26 -12.00
CA ILE A 209 -9.90 -6.24 -11.20
C ILE A 209 -10.64 -7.57 -11.33
N PHE A 210 -9.89 -8.61 -11.69
CA PHE A 210 -10.40 -9.96 -11.87
C PHE A 210 -10.10 -10.77 -10.62
N TYR A 211 -11.09 -11.53 -10.19
CA TYR A 211 -11.01 -12.45 -9.06
C TYR A 211 -11.26 -13.88 -9.55
N ASN A 212 -10.69 -14.87 -8.85
CA ASN A 212 -11.07 -16.27 -9.04
C ASN A 212 -12.30 -16.62 -8.18
N GLU A 213 -12.70 -17.88 -8.20
CA GLU A 213 -13.85 -18.41 -7.44
C GLU A 213 -13.67 -18.27 -5.92
N ASP A 214 -12.42 -18.27 -5.42
CA ASP A 214 -12.09 -18.07 -4.00
C ASP A 214 -12.08 -16.59 -3.58
N GLY A 215 -12.38 -15.66 -4.50
CA GLY A 215 -12.29 -14.22 -4.26
C GLY A 215 -10.86 -13.67 -4.22
N MET A 216 -9.86 -14.46 -4.66
CA MET A 216 -8.47 -14.02 -4.76
C MET A 216 -8.27 -13.19 -6.02
N VAL A 217 -7.55 -12.06 -5.90
CA VAL A 217 -7.20 -11.24 -7.05
C VAL A 217 -6.24 -11.98 -7.97
N VAL A 218 -6.60 -12.11 -9.25
CA VAL A 218 -5.79 -12.84 -10.25
C VAL A 218 -5.28 -11.96 -11.38
N GLY A 219 -5.86 -10.78 -11.59
CA GLY A 219 -5.33 -9.84 -12.57
C GLY A 219 -6.07 -8.52 -12.58
N CYS A 220 -5.54 -7.56 -13.33
CA CYS A 220 -6.22 -6.29 -13.56
C CYS A 220 -5.89 -5.70 -14.94
N VAL A 221 -6.82 -4.89 -15.44
CA VAL A 221 -6.69 -4.16 -16.71
C VAL A 221 -6.96 -2.68 -16.44
N PHE A 222 -6.14 -1.82 -17.04
CA PHE A 222 -6.28 -0.37 -17.02
C PHE A 222 -6.42 0.17 -18.45
N TRP A 223 -7.23 1.20 -18.65
CA TRP A 223 -7.45 1.74 -19.98
C TRP A 223 -7.63 3.26 -20.03
N SER A 224 -7.47 3.80 -21.22
CA SER A 224 -7.97 5.11 -21.61
C SER A 224 -9.07 4.97 -22.66
N GLU A 225 -9.87 6.03 -22.72
CA GLU A 225 -10.94 6.18 -23.69
C GLU A 225 -10.47 7.20 -24.73
N LYS A 226 -10.46 6.80 -26.01
CA LYS A 226 -10.21 7.70 -27.13
C LYS A 226 -11.52 8.09 -27.76
N ASN A 227 -11.87 9.37 -27.64
CA ASN A 227 -13.02 9.95 -28.32
C ASN A 227 -12.62 10.37 -29.73
N PHE A 228 -13.33 9.86 -30.73
CA PHE A 228 -13.21 10.31 -32.12
C PHE A 228 -14.50 11.02 -32.53
N LEU A 229 -14.41 12.32 -32.77
CA LEU A 229 -15.47 13.12 -33.42
C LEU A 229 -16.90 12.96 -32.85
N GLY A 230 -17.03 12.72 -31.54
CA GLY A 230 -18.34 12.69 -30.87
C GLY A 230 -19.14 11.39 -30.99
N GLU A 231 -18.67 10.36 -31.71
CA GLU A 231 -19.37 9.07 -31.83
C GLU A 231 -18.46 7.87 -31.56
N PHE A 232 -18.70 7.27 -30.39
CA PHE A 232 -18.17 6.02 -29.84
C PHE A 232 -16.65 5.79 -29.78
N VAL A 233 -16.32 5.22 -28.64
CA VAL A 233 -15.12 5.40 -27.86
C VAL A 233 -14.22 4.19 -28.11
N GLU A 234 -12.99 4.39 -28.58
CA GLU A 234 -12.00 3.31 -28.63
C GLU A 234 -11.45 3.10 -27.22
N MET A 235 -11.46 1.86 -26.74
CA MET A 235 -10.80 1.48 -25.50
C MET A 235 -9.34 1.16 -25.81
N GLU A 236 -8.42 1.99 -25.34
CA GLU A 236 -6.99 1.68 -25.40
C GLU A 236 -6.55 1.11 -24.05
N ILE A 237 -6.22 -0.18 -24.03
CA ILE A 237 -5.65 -0.81 -22.85
C ILE A 237 -4.22 -0.29 -22.68
N GLU A 238 -3.98 0.39 -21.56
CA GLU A 238 -2.67 0.95 -21.23
C GLU A 238 -1.80 -0.06 -20.48
N GLU A 239 -2.41 -0.92 -19.67
CA GLU A 239 -1.67 -1.86 -18.84
C GLU A 239 -2.53 -3.09 -18.50
N ILE A 240 -1.89 -4.27 -18.55
CA ILE A 240 -2.49 -5.54 -18.15
C ILE A 240 -1.54 -6.23 -17.18
N ILE A 241 -2.04 -6.60 -16.00
CA ILE A 241 -1.28 -7.31 -14.99
C ILE A 241 -1.93 -8.68 -14.78
N ALA A 242 -1.23 -9.73 -15.19
CA ALA A 242 -1.70 -11.12 -15.18
C ALA A 242 -0.57 -12.07 -14.70
N PRO A 243 -0.17 -12.02 -13.42
CA PRO A 243 1.01 -12.73 -12.93
C PRO A 243 0.86 -14.25 -12.92
N PHE A 244 -0.36 -14.78 -13.06
CA PHE A 244 -0.67 -16.21 -12.96
C PHE A 244 -0.99 -16.87 -14.31
N GLY A 245 -0.61 -16.25 -15.44
CA GLY A 245 -0.86 -16.81 -16.78
C GLY A 245 -2.33 -16.80 -17.22
N ASN A 246 -3.18 -16.08 -16.50
CA ASN A 246 -4.64 -15.99 -16.69
C ASN A 246 -5.07 -14.97 -17.76
N LEU A 247 -4.18 -14.61 -18.68
CA LEU A 247 -4.44 -13.56 -19.68
C LEU A 247 -5.64 -13.90 -20.59
N ILE A 248 -5.77 -15.17 -21.00
CA ILE A 248 -6.88 -15.63 -21.86
C ILE A 248 -8.22 -15.48 -21.14
N TYR A 249 -8.26 -15.85 -19.85
CA TYR A 249 -9.44 -15.70 -18.99
C TYR A 249 -9.84 -14.23 -18.85
N MET A 250 -8.87 -13.36 -18.55
CA MET A 250 -9.11 -11.92 -18.44
C MET A 250 -9.64 -11.32 -19.74
N TRP A 251 -9.11 -11.73 -20.89
CA TRP A 251 -9.60 -11.29 -22.20
C TRP A 251 -11.04 -11.70 -22.49
N LYS A 252 -11.42 -12.92 -22.12
CA LYS A 252 -12.80 -13.41 -22.28
C LYS A 252 -13.76 -12.53 -21.49
N HIS A 253 -13.47 -12.29 -20.22
CA HIS A 253 -14.32 -11.46 -19.37
C HIS A 253 -14.27 -9.99 -19.72
N LEU A 254 -13.13 -9.47 -20.17
CA LEU A 254 -13.05 -8.10 -20.64
C LEU A 254 -14.01 -7.88 -21.82
N ARG A 255 -14.12 -8.84 -22.73
CA ARG A 255 -15.07 -8.77 -23.84
C ARG A 255 -16.51 -8.72 -23.35
N GLU A 256 -16.87 -9.55 -22.38
CA GLU A 256 -18.21 -9.58 -21.79
C GLU A 256 -18.53 -8.28 -21.04
N PHE A 257 -17.55 -7.73 -20.31
CA PHE A 257 -17.69 -6.47 -19.57
C PHE A 257 -17.84 -5.26 -20.48
N VAL A 258 -17.03 -5.17 -21.53
CA VAL A 258 -17.03 -4.07 -22.49
C VAL A 258 -18.35 -4.06 -23.28
N GLY A 259 -18.92 -5.24 -23.57
CA GLY A 259 -20.18 -5.36 -24.30
C GLY A 259 -20.16 -4.55 -25.60
N ASP A 260 -21.24 -3.80 -25.83
CA ASP A 260 -21.38 -2.91 -26.99
C ASP A 260 -20.91 -1.47 -26.71
N LYS A 261 -20.38 -1.20 -25.51
CA LYS A 261 -19.98 0.16 -25.10
C LYS A 261 -18.83 0.70 -25.96
N TYR A 262 -17.94 -0.17 -26.43
CA TYR A 262 -16.78 0.22 -27.23
C TYR A 262 -16.81 -0.49 -28.58
N LYS A 263 -16.51 0.24 -29.66
CA LYS A 263 -16.45 -0.33 -31.02
C LYS A 263 -15.12 -1.04 -31.30
N LYS A 264 -14.08 -0.69 -30.54
CA LYS A 264 -12.73 -1.20 -30.74
C LYS A 264 -11.99 -1.27 -29.41
N ILE A 265 -11.28 -2.37 -29.20
CA ILE A 265 -10.29 -2.51 -28.13
C ILE A 265 -8.92 -2.63 -28.78
N THR A 266 -7.99 -1.80 -28.32
CA THR A 266 -6.59 -1.80 -28.76
C THR A 266 -5.68 -2.02 -27.57
N TYR A 267 -4.67 -2.86 -27.73
CA TYR A 267 -3.59 -3.03 -26.75
C TYR A 267 -2.25 -3.03 -27.49
N VAL A 268 -1.37 -2.11 -27.11
CA VAL A 268 -0.03 -2.01 -27.71
C VAL A 268 1.01 -2.20 -26.62
N ARG A 269 1.79 -3.28 -26.72
CA ARG A 269 2.95 -3.50 -25.87
C ARG A 269 4.19 -2.95 -26.56
N TYR A 270 4.93 -2.10 -25.85
CA TYR A 270 6.22 -1.58 -26.31
C TYR A 270 7.39 -2.28 -25.62
N LYS A 271 8.46 -2.54 -26.37
CA LYS A 271 9.76 -3.02 -25.89
C LYS A 271 10.85 -2.12 -26.47
N LYS A 272 11.54 -1.36 -25.61
CA LYS A 272 12.57 -0.38 -26.00
C LYS A 272 12.09 0.60 -27.08
N ASN A 273 10.92 1.19 -26.89
CA ASN A 273 10.25 2.13 -27.81
C ASN A 273 9.79 1.53 -29.16
N ASN A 274 10.06 0.25 -29.42
CA ASN A 274 9.48 -0.47 -30.55
C ASN A 274 8.20 -1.18 -30.11
N VAL A 275 7.24 -1.31 -31.02
CA VAL A 275 6.07 -2.16 -30.79
C VAL A 275 6.55 -3.60 -30.71
N ASP A 276 6.38 -4.21 -29.54
CA ASP A 276 6.64 -5.62 -29.26
C ASP A 276 5.48 -6.47 -29.80
N TYR A 277 4.25 -6.02 -29.51
CA TYR A 277 3.02 -6.65 -29.93
C TYR A 277 1.89 -5.62 -29.98
N ARG A 278 1.07 -5.68 -31.04
CA ARG A 278 -0.17 -4.91 -31.17
C ARG A 278 -1.33 -5.88 -31.30
N PHE A 279 -2.28 -5.74 -30.41
CA PHE A 279 -3.58 -6.37 -30.50
C PHE A 279 -4.62 -5.33 -30.88
N GLU A 280 -5.40 -5.62 -31.90
CA GLU A 280 -6.58 -4.83 -32.23
C GLU A 280 -7.75 -5.76 -32.44
N ARG A 281 -8.89 -5.39 -31.87
CA ARG A 281 -10.15 -6.09 -32.13
C ARG A 281 -11.27 -5.10 -32.33
N ILE A 282 -11.90 -5.18 -33.49
CA ILE A 282 -13.16 -4.50 -33.80
C ILE A 282 -14.28 -5.35 -33.21
N LEU A 283 -15.11 -4.73 -32.40
CA LEU A 283 -16.30 -5.33 -31.82
C LEU A 283 -17.46 -5.10 -32.80
N LYS A 284 -18.19 -6.18 -33.11
CA LYS A 284 -19.33 -6.17 -34.02
C LYS A 284 -20.61 -5.99 -33.24
#